data_AF-A0AAN8I2Z0-F1
#
_entry.id   AF-A0AAN8I2Z0-F1
#
_cell.length_a   1.000
_cell.length_b   1.000
_cell.length_c   1.000
_cell.angle_alpha   90.00
_cell.angle_beta   90.00
_cell.angle_gamma   90.00
#
_symmetry.space_group_name_H-M   'P 1'
#
loop_
_entity.id
_entity.type
_entity.pdbx_description
1 polymer ?
#
loop_
_entity_poly.entity_id
_entity_poly.type
_entity_poly.pdbx_seq_one_letter_code
_entity_poly.pdbx_strand_id
1 'polypeptide(L)'
;MSIITETSTRSTDVLMSSTYDMGFGESDMESLGSDTSVDGSIPKDYWFGRKYFECVMAQDVLQHSRLYENVAVVDSRLEKAMQKFPYHESLKELKLRGLESLLPIVDADPREAYRTTMCCVGAIVRSGDRKQKATLLAVIRQCAALSESGDHSYVGSSNPVGVVERNQTHPPFFEAANDESVCPVDLGRYATTLKEYGDQRGFVPEYSVKHLSSAPSVFKASVTFNGRRFEGTARNKKQARHQAASEACSYLEIET
;
A
#
# COMPACT_ATOMS: atom_id res chain seq x y z
N MET A 1 -37.72 67.73 37.95
CA MET A 1 -37.65 66.91 36.71
C MET A 1 -36.76 65.72 37.02
N SER A 2 -37.36 64.54 37.13
CA SER A 2 -36.70 63.27 37.42
C SER A 2 -36.10 62.71 36.13
N ILE A 3 -34.83 62.28 36.18
CA ILE A 3 -34.29 61.34 35.19
C ILE A 3 -33.59 60.23 35.98
N ILE A 4 -34.23 59.06 35.90
CA ILE A 4 -33.71 57.73 36.22
C ILE A 4 -33.08 57.21 34.94
N THR A 5 -31.89 56.61 35.01
CA THR A 5 -31.44 55.46 34.18
C THR A 5 -30.02 55.08 34.64
N GLU A 6 -29.91 54.02 35.44
CA GLU A 6 -29.73 52.61 35.04
C GLU A 6 -28.25 52.22 34.87
N THR A 7 -27.82 51.45 35.87
CA THR A 7 -26.65 50.60 35.92
C THR A 7 -26.60 49.59 34.78
N SER A 8 -25.46 49.49 34.09
CA SER A 8 -25.14 48.32 33.26
C SER A 8 -23.73 47.82 33.56
N THR A 9 -23.67 46.85 34.47
CA THR A 9 -22.55 45.92 34.65
C THR A 9 -22.73 44.74 33.70
N ARG A 10 -21.80 44.50 32.79
CA ARG A 10 -21.61 43.17 32.15
C ARG A 10 -20.19 43.08 31.61
N SER A 11 -19.29 42.49 32.40
CA SER A 11 -18.93 41.07 32.41
C SER A 11 -18.07 40.72 31.19
N THR A 12 -16.79 40.55 31.50
CA THR A 12 -15.72 40.03 30.66
C THR A 12 -16.10 38.67 30.08
N ASP A 13 -16.29 38.61 28.76
CA ASP A 13 -16.35 37.33 28.07
C ASP A 13 -14.95 36.87 27.69
N VAL A 14 -14.73 35.63 28.12
CA VAL A 14 -13.52 34.84 28.15
C VAL A 14 -13.08 34.52 26.73
N LEU A 15 -11.81 34.79 26.43
CA LEU A 15 -11.06 34.20 25.33
C LEU A 15 -11.11 32.67 25.47
N MET A 16 -12.10 32.04 24.85
CA MET A 16 -12.08 30.60 24.57
C MET A 16 -11.08 30.38 23.43
N SER A 17 -9.81 30.26 23.82
CA SER A 17 -8.76 29.66 23.00
C SER A 17 -9.15 28.20 22.75
N SER A 18 -9.91 27.97 21.66
CA SER A 18 -10.14 26.65 21.11
C SER A 18 -8.79 26.13 20.61
N THR A 19 -8.11 25.36 21.45
CA THR A 19 -7.01 24.50 21.03
C THR A 19 -7.62 23.41 20.15
N TYR A 20 -7.62 23.66 18.84
CA TYR A 20 -8.03 22.66 17.86
C TYR A 20 -7.04 21.50 17.94
N ASP A 21 -7.53 20.41 18.52
CA ASP A 21 -7.01 19.06 18.36
C ASP A 21 -7.01 18.72 16.86
N MET A 22 -5.88 18.98 16.21
CA MET A 22 -5.62 18.57 14.84
C MET A 22 -5.43 17.06 14.90
N GLY A 23 -6.55 16.32 14.92
CA GLY A 23 -6.66 14.85 15.02
C GLY A 23 -5.85 14.07 13.97
N PHE A 24 -4.53 14.15 14.10
CA PHE A 24 -3.52 13.34 13.44
C PHE A 24 -3.18 12.11 14.30
N GLY A 25 -3.89 11.90 15.42
CA GLY A 25 -3.67 10.84 16.39
C GLY A 25 -4.51 9.58 16.18
N GLU A 26 -5.44 9.54 15.23
CA GLU A 26 -6.11 8.29 14.85
C GLU A 26 -5.23 7.53 13.85
N SER A 27 -4.18 6.91 14.39
CA SER A 27 -3.52 5.77 13.76
C SER A 27 -4.60 4.76 13.36
N ASP A 28 -4.83 4.63 12.05
CA ASP A 28 -5.61 3.61 11.34
C ASP A 28 -5.14 2.18 11.72
N MET A 29 -5.33 1.77 12.96
CA MET A 29 -5.07 0.41 13.46
C MET A 29 -6.33 -0.45 13.47
N GLU A 30 -7.44 0.02 12.90
CA GLU A 30 -8.70 -0.73 12.93
C GLU A 30 -9.35 -0.86 11.55
N SER A 31 -8.92 -1.87 10.80
CA SER A 31 -9.82 -2.64 9.93
C SER A 31 -9.15 -3.94 9.48
N LEU A 32 -8.76 -4.78 10.45
CA LEU A 32 -8.55 -6.20 10.18
C LEU A 32 -9.91 -6.88 10.30
N GLY A 33 -10.24 -7.65 9.27
CA GLY A 33 -11.52 -8.35 9.13
C GLY A 33 -11.90 -9.08 10.42
N SER A 34 -13.14 -8.83 10.84
CA SER A 34 -13.84 -9.60 11.85
C SER A 34 -14.11 -11.01 11.32
N ASP A 35 -13.10 -11.87 11.39
CA ASP A 35 -13.31 -13.32 11.40
C ASP A 35 -13.18 -13.81 12.84
N THR A 36 -14.35 -14.06 13.41
CA THR A 36 -14.53 -14.64 14.74
C THR A 36 -14.03 -16.08 14.77
N SER A 37 -12.93 -16.35 15.50
CA SER A 37 -12.87 -17.32 16.61
C SER A 37 -11.46 -17.94 16.81
N VAL A 38 -11.08 -18.01 18.10
CA VAL A 38 -9.91 -18.70 18.68
C VAL A 38 -8.55 -18.04 18.43
N ASP A 39 -8.17 -17.14 19.35
CA ASP A 39 -6.86 -16.48 19.48
C ASP A 39 -6.28 -15.90 18.18
N GLY A 40 -6.95 -14.84 17.69
CA GLY A 40 -6.69 -14.15 16.41
C GLY A 40 -5.36 -13.37 16.31
N SER A 41 -4.33 -13.78 17.05
CA SER A 41 -2.99 -13.25 16.86
C SER A 41 -2.45 -13.74 15.53
N ILE A 42 -2.27 -12.84 14.56
CA ILE A 42 -1.55 -13.14 13.32
C ILE A 42 -0.17 -13.67 13.73
N PRO A 43 0.20 -14.91 13.32
CA PRO A 43 1.50 -15.47 13.70
C PRO A 43 2.63 -14.51 13.32
N LYS A 44 3.57 -14.25 14.24
CA LYS A 44 4.70 -13.35 13.99
C LYS A 44 5.46 -13.73 12.71
N ASP A 45 5.58 -15.04 12.46
CA ASP A 45 6.21 -15.57 11.26
C ASP A 45 5.43 -15.22 9.98
N TYR A 46 4.09 -15.20 10.00
CA TYR A 46 3.31 -14.74 8.86
C TYR A 46 3.60 -13.27 8.53
N TRP A 47 3.53 -12.39 9.52
CA TRP A 47 3.74 -10.95 9.30
C TRP A 47 5.15 -10.67 8.78
N PHE A 48 6.16 -11.28 9.42
CA PHE A 48 7.55 -11.08 9.03
C PHE A 48 7.86 -11.70 7.67
N GLY A 49 7.33 -12.90 7.40
CA GLY A 49 7.49 -13.57 6.12
C GLY A 49 6.86 -12.79 4.97
N ARG A 50 5.68 -12.18 5.18
CA ARG A 50 5.06 -11.30 4.19
C ARG A 50 5.96 -10.12 3.83
N LYS A 51 6.54 -9.44 4.82
CA LYS A 51 7.43 -8.29 4.58
C LYS A 51 8.74 -8.68 3.90
N TYR A 52 9.31 -9.82 4.29
CA TYR A 52 10.50 -10.34 3.62
C TYR A 52 10.21 -10.73 2.17
N PHE A 53 9.10 -11.45 1.93
CA PHE A 53 8.71 -11.88 0.60
C PHE A 53 8.44 -10.70 -0.34
N GLU A 54 7.68 -9.71 0.12
CA GLU A 54 7.43 -8.46 -0.61
C GLU A 54 8.74 -7.76 -1.02
N CYS A 55 9.71 -7.70 -0.10
CA CYS A 55 11.03 -7.15 -0.39
C CYS A 55 11.81 -7.94 -1.44
N VAL A 56 11.81 -9.28 -1.36
CA VAL A 56 12.50 -10.14 -2.34
C VAL A 56 11.87 -10.00 -3.73
N MET A 57 10.55 -9.98 -3.82
CA MET A 57 9.84 -9.77 -5.09
C MET A 57 10.08 -8.36 -5.64
N ALA A 58 10.10 -7.33 -4.79
CA ALA A 58 10.42 -5.96 -5.21
C ALA A 58 11.84 -5.86 -5.77
N GLN A 59 12.83 -6.50 -5.13
CA GLN A 59 14.20 -6.56 -5.66
C GLN A 59 14.26 -7.21 -7.04
N ASP A 60 13.52 -8.30 -7.25
CA ASP A 60 13.45 -8.99 -8.54
C ASP A 60 12.80 -8.11 -9.62
N VAL A 61 11.68 -7.46 -9.31
CA VAL A 61 11.02 -6.51 -10.24
C VAL A 61 11.96 -5.36 -10.60
N LEU A 62 12.62 -4.77 -9.61
CA LEU A 62 13.53 -3.64 -9.80
C LEU A 62 14.77 -4.02 -10.63
N GLN A 63 15.27 -5.25 -10.54
CA GLN A 63 16.37 -5.73 -11.39
C GLN A 63 16.00 -5.75 -12.88
N HIS A 64 14.71 -5.87 -13.18
CA HIS A 64 14.16 -5.86 -14.54
C HIS A 64 13.46 -4.54 -14.89
N SER A 65 13.61 -3.51 -14.06
CA SER A 65 13.06 -2.18 -14.30
C SER A 65 14.06 -1.28 -15.02
N ARG A 66 13.54 -0.32 -15.79
CA ARG A 66 14.38 0.71 -16.42
C ARG A 66 14.68 1.80 -15.39
N LEU A 67 15.84 2.45 -15.50
CA LEU A 67 16.33 3.46 -14.54
C LEU A 67 15.37 4.63 -14.29
N TYR A 68 14.46 4.91 -15.21
CA TYR A 68 13.50 6.02 -15.16
C TYR A 68 12.05 5.55 -15.26
N GLU A 69 11.77 4.30 -14.85
CA GLU A 69 10.41 3.78 -14.83
C GLU A 69 9.61 4.46 -13.71
N ASN A 70 8.36 4.83 -14.01
CA ASN A 70 7.46 5.45 -13.05
C ASN A 70 7.16 4.47 -11.89
N VAL A 71 7.21 4.94 -10.64
CA VAL A 71 6.98 4.13 -9.44
C VAL A 71 5.63 3.39 -9.49
N ALA A 72 4.57 4.01 -10.01
CA ALA A 72 3.27 3.37 -10.13
C ALA A 72 3.29 2.15 -11.08
N VAL A 73 4.16 2.17 -12.10
CA VAL A 73 4.35 1.03 -13.02
C VAL A 73 5.11 -0.08 -12.31
N VAL A 74 6.14 0.26 -11.54
CA VAL A 74 6.89 -0.70 -10.72
C VAL A 74 5.96 -1.37 -9.69
N ASP A 75 5.15 -0.59 -8.98
CA ASP A 75 4.17 -1.09 -8.02
C ASP A 75 3.15 -2.02 -8.69
N SER A 76 2.61 -1.62 -9.85
CA SER A 76 1.68 -2.46 -10.59
C SER A 76 2.32 -3.78 -11.06
N ARG A 77 3.62 -3.77 -11.41
CA ARG A 77 4.37 -4.99 -11.75
C ARG A 77 4.58 -5.87 -10.54
N LEU A 78 4.94 -5.29 -9.38
CA LEU A 78 5.08 -6.01 -8.12
C LEU A 78 3.77 -6.70 -7.71
N GLU A 79 2.66 -5.97 -7.75
CA GLU A 79 1.33 -6.53 -7.45
C GLU A 79 1.01 -7.71 -8.38
N LYS A 80 1.25 -7.56 -9.69
CA LYS A 80 1.02 -8.62 -10.68
C LYS A 80 1.94 -9.83 -10.48
N ALA A 81 3.21 -9.60 -10.16
CA ALA A 81 4.18 -10.65 -9.88
C ALA A 81 3.79 -11.46 -8.63
N MET A 82 3.38 -10.78 -7.56
CA MET A 82 2.88 -11.43 -6.35
C MET A 82 1.57 -12.20 -6.60
N GLN A 83 0.66 -11.67 -7.42
CA GLN A 83 -0.59 -12.35 -7.76
C GLN A 83 -0.37 -13.61 -8.60
N LYS A 84 0.59 -13.58 -9.54
CA LYS A 84 0.93 -14.71 -10.40
C LYS A 84 1.90 -15.71 -9.77
N PHE A 85 2.38 -15.46 -8.55
CA PHE A 85 3.38 -16.31 -7.91
C PHE A 85 2.81 -17.71 -7.59
N PRO A 86 3.53 -18.81 -7.91
CA PRO A 86 3.02 -20.16 -7.77
C PRO A 86 3.26 -20.68 -6.33
N TYR A 87 2.44 -20.21 -5.40
CA TYR A 87 2.63 -20.47 -3.96
C TYR A 87 2.70 -21.96 -3.62
N HIS A 88 1.83 -22.78 -4.21
CA HIS A 88 1.76 -24.21 -3.91
C HIS A 88 3.00 -24.96 -4.42
N GLU A 89 3.47 -24.64 -5.61
CA GLU A 89 4.68 -25.18 -6.22
C GLU A 89 5.92 -24.78 -5.40
N SER A 90 5.96 -23.52 -4.93
CA SER A 90 7.07 -23.06 -4.09
C SER A 90 7.16 -23.85 -2.77
N LEU A 91 6.02 -24.19 -2.15
CA LEU A 91 5.99 -25.02 -0.95
C LEU A 91 6.47 -26.45 -1.22
N LYS A 92 6.08 -27.04 -2.36
CA LYS A 92 6.58 -28.36 -2.80
C LYS A 92 8.10 -28.33 -2.99
N GLU A 93 8.61 -27.31 -3.64
CA GLU A 93 10.05 -27.16 -3.89
C GLU A 93 10.84 -26.97 -2.59
N LEU A 94 10.32 -26.18 -1.63
CA LEU A 94 10.93 -26.03 -0.31
C LEU A 94 10.98 -27.38 0.44
N LYS A 95 9.91 -28.19 0.37
CA LYS A 95 9.88 -29.56 0.93
C LYS A 95 10.96 -30.43 0.29
N LEU A 96 11.00 -30.49 -1.04
CA LEU A 96 11.98 -31.28 -1.80
C LEU A 96 13.43 -30.92 -1.49
N ARG A 97 13.71 -29.67 -1.11
CA ARG A 97 15.05 -29.22 -0.70
C ARG A 97 15.37 -29.43 0.78
N GLY A 98 14.54 -30.20 1.50
CA GLY A 98 14.77 -30.61 2.88
C GLY A 98 14.44 -29.55 3.92
N LEU A 99 13.55 -28.61 3.62
CA LEU A 99 13.08 -27.60 4.59
C LEU A 99 11.82 -28.04 5.36
N GLU A 100 11.39 -29.30 5.19
CA GLU A 100 10.16 -29.86 5.75
C GLU A 100 10.02 -29.65 7.26
N SER A 101 11.12 -29.73 8.01
CA SER A 101 11.13 -29.58 9.47
C SER A 101 10.75 -28.17 9.95
N LEU A 102 10.85 -27.16 9.07
CA LEU A 102 10.50 -25.77 9.37
C LEU A 102 9.12 -25.37 8.83
N LEU A 103 8.47 -26.26 8.06
CA LEU A 103 7.16 -25.99 7.51
C LEU A 103 6.09 -26.42 8.52
N PRO A 104 5.03 -25.62 8.71
CA PRO A 104 3.85 -26.08 9.42
C PRO A 104 3.36 -27.39 8.80
N ILE A 105 2.99 -28.36 9.64
CA ILE A 105 2.32 -29.60 9.21
C ILE A 105 0.93 -29.20 8.73
N VAL A 106 0.85 -28.77 7.49
CA VAL A 106 -0.40 -28.44 6.84
C VAL A 106 -0.31 -29.10 5.48
N ASP A 107 -1.19 -30.07 5.26
CA ASP A 107 -1.61 -30.45 3.90
C ASP A 107 -2.32 -29.22 3.35
N ALA A 108 -1.52 -28.30 2.82
CA ALA A 108 -1.96 -26.96 2.47
C ALA A 108 -3.06 -27.08 1.40
N ASP A 109 -4.30 -26.87 1.83
CA ASP A 109 -5.39 -26.48 0.96
C ASP A 109 -4.83 -25.42 0.00
N PRO A 110 -5.00 -25.56 -1.33
CA PRO A 110 -4.61 -24.53 -2.29
C PRO A 110 -5.05 -23.11 -1.87
N ARG A 111 -6.17 -23.00 -1.15
CA ARG A 111 -6.70 -21.72 -0.61
C ARG A 111 -5.82 -21.12 0.48
N GLU A 112 -5.05 -21.92 1.21
CA GLU A 112 -4.15 -21.50 2.28
C GLU A 112 -2.67 -21.45 1.84
N ALA A 113 -2.36 -21.76 0.58
CA ALA A 113 -0.99 -21.81 0.08
C ALA A 113 -0.24 -20.48 0.30
N TYR A 114 -0.89 -19.33 0.07
CA TYR A 114 -0.33 -18.01 0.35
C TYR A 114 0.08 -17.86 1.82
N ARG A 115 -0.87 -18.12 2.73
CA ARG A 115 -0.67 -17.97 4.18
C ARG A 115 0.44 -18.89 4.68
N THR A 116 0.40 -20.14 4.26
CA THR A 116 1.40 -21.15 4.60
C THR A 116 2.78 -20.73 4.09
N THR A 117 2.88 -20.26 2.84
CA THR A 117 4.13 -19.75 2.28
C THR A 117 4.70 -18.61 3.12
N MET A 118 3.88 -17.62 3.50
CA MET A 118 4.34 -16.50 4.34
C MET A 118 4.82 -16.97 5.72
N CYS A 119 4.10 -17.88 6.39
CA CYS A 119 4.57 -18.46 7.65
C CYS A 119 5.92 -19.16 7.49
N CYS A 120 6.10 -19.95 6.42
CA CYS A 120 7.33 -20.68 6.15
C CYS A 120 8.51 -19.73 5.89
N VAL A 121 8.29 -18.71 5.05
CA VAL A 121 9.28 -17.65 4.78
C VAL A 121 9.71 -17.01 6.09
N GLY A 122 8.76 -16.59 6.94
CA GLY A 122 9.07 -15.96 8.21
C GLY A 122 9.85 -16.86 9.17
N ALA A 123 9.44 -18.12 9.32
CA ALA A 123 10.12 -19.09 10.16
C ALA A 123 11.56 -19.34 9.70
N ILE A 124 11.78 -19.55 8.39
CA ILE A 124 13.13 -19.76 7.82
C ILE A 124 14.00 -18.50 7.97
N VAL A 125 13.46 -17.31 7.73
CA VAL A 125 14.25 -16.07 7.84
C VAL A 125 14.61 -15.80 9.31
N ARG A 126 13.70 -16.09 10.25
CA ARG A 126 13.92 -15.85 11.68
C ARG A 126 14.87 -16.85 12.32
N SER A 127 14.67 -18.16 12.11
CA SER A 127 15.40 -19.21 12.81
C SER A 127 16.22 -20.15 11.92
N GLY A 128 16.07 -20.06 10.59
CA GLY A 128 16.84 -20.89 9.68
C GLY A 128 18.32 -20.54 9.65
N ASP A 129 19.16 -21.51 9.29
CA ASP A 129 20.58 -21.30 9.06
C ASP A 129 20.87 -20.59 7.72
N ARG A 130 22.13 -20.26 7.49
CA ARG A 130 22.56 -19.56 6.25
C ARG A 130 22.22 -20.34 4.99
N LYS A 131 22.36 -21.67 5.01
CA LYS A 131 22.07 -22.55 3.86
C LYS A 131 20.57 -22.56 3.58
N GLN A 132 19.73 -22.68 4.61
CA GLN A 132 18.28 -22.68 4.50
C GLN A 132 17.76 -21.34 3.94
N LYS A 133 18.28 -20.20 4.40
CA LYS A 133 17.92 -18.88 3.86
C LYS A 133 18.35 -18.71 2.40
N ALA A 134 19.54 -19.20 2.03
CA ALA A 134 19.99 -19.18 0.65
C ALA A 134 19.10 -20.05 -0.26
N THR A 135 18.71 -21.25 0.21
CA THR A 135 17.78 -22.13 -0.48
C THR A 135 16.41 -21.47 -0.65
N LEU A 136 15.86 -20.84 0.39
CA LEU A 136 14.60 -20.11 0.32
C LEU A 136 14.63 -19.04 -0.78
N LEU A 137 15.67 -18.20 -0.80
CA LEU A 137 15.82 -17.16 -1.82
C LEU A 137 15.92 -17.73 -3.24
N ALA A 138 16.66 -18.83 -3.41
CA ALA A 138 16.79 -19.50 -4.69
C ALA A 138 15.43 -20.02 -5.19
N VAL A 139 14.64 -20.63 -4.30
CA VAL A 139 13.30 -21.13 -4.65
C VAL A 139 12.34 -19.99 -5.00
N ILE A 140 12.29 -18.91 -4.21
CA ILE A 140 11.41 -17.77 -4.51
C ILE A 140 11.73 -17.20 -5.90
N ARG A 141 13.01 -16.94 -6.21
CA ARG A 141 13.41 -16.40 -7.51
C ARG A 141 13.15 -17.35 -8.67
N GLN A 142 13.42 -18.64 -8.49
CA GLN A 142 13.12 -19.66 -9.50
C GLN A 142 11.62 -19.74 -9.80
N CYS A 143 10.77 -19.71 -8.76
CA CYS A 143 9.32 -19.71 -8.92
C CYS A 143 8.79 -18.43 -9.58
N ALA A 144 9.35 -17.27 -9.24
CA ALA A 144 8.97 -16.00 -9.87
C ALA A 144 9.23 -16.00 -11.38
N ALA A 145 10.40 -16.52 -11.82
CA ALA A 145 10.76 -16.61 -13.23
C ALA A 145 9.83 -17.53 -14.04
N LEU A 146 9.29 -18.60 -13.43
CA LEU A 146 8.35 -19.51 -14.10
C LEU A 146 7.03 -18.80 -14.45
N SER A 147 6.58 -17.85 -13.62
CA SER A 147 5.33 -17.12 -13.83
C SER A 147 5.37 -16.18 -15.04
N GLU A 148 6.56 -15.74 -15.47
CA GLU A 148 6.71 -14.86 -16.63
C GLU A 148 6.64 -15.60 -17.97
N SER A 149 7.02 -16.88 -17.98
CA SER A 149 7.08 -17.68 -19.21
C SER A 149 5.72 -18.20 -19.70
N GLY A 150 4.67 -18.08 -18.88
CA GLY A 150 3.35 -18.69 -19.15
C GLY A 150 2.44 -17.98 -20.16
N ASP A 151 2.80 -16.79 -20.65
CA ASP A 151 1.97 -16.02 -21.60
C ASP A 151 2.36 -16.22 -23.09
N HIS A 152 3.39 -17.02 -23.38
CA HIS A 152 3.72 -17.36 -24.76
C HIS A 152 3.14 -18.71 -25.16
N SER A 153 2.03 -18.61 -25.90
CA SER A 153 1.38 -19.65 -26.70
C SER A 153 2.28 -20.82 -27.08
N TYR A 154 1.82 -22.01 -26.72
CA TYR A 154 2.21 -23.30 -27.27
C TYR A 154 2.13 -23.27 -28.82
N VAL A 155 3.21 -22.87 -29.49
CA VAL A 155 3.43 -23.12 -30.92
C VAL A 155 4.86 -23.62 -31.08
N GLY A 156 4.98 -24.92 -31.35
CA GLY A 156 6.16 -25.48 -32.02
C GLY A 156 7.37 -25.76 -31.13
N SER A 157 7.39 -26.97 -30.56
CA SER A 157 8.58 -27.63 -30.06
C SER A 157 9.68 -27.68 -31.14
N SER A 158 10.83 -27.06 -30.87
CA SER A 158 12.13 -27.38 -31.47
C SER A 158 13.24 -26.85 -30.55
N ASN A 159 13.93 -27.77 -29.87
CA ASN A 159 15.14 -27.55 -29.09
C ASN A 159 16.33 -28.17 -29.85
N PRO A 160 17.60 -27.89 -29.49
CA PRO A 160 18.22 -26.60 -29.16
C PRO A 160 19.66 -26.51 -29.76
N VAL A 161 20.44 -25.48 -29.40
CA VAL A 161 21.86 -25.51 -28.97
C VAL A 161 22.45 -24.10 -29.10
N GLY A 162 23.01 -23.58 -28.01
CA GLY A 162 23.71 -22.30 -28.02
C GLY A 162 24.15 -21.85 -26.65
N VAL A 163 25.28 -22.41 -26.20
CA VAL A 163 26.08 -21.98 -25.04
C VAL A 163 26.41 -20.50 -25.13
N VAL A 164 26.07 -19.67 -24.13
CA VAL A 164 26.81 -18.42 -23.88
C VAL A 164 26.96 -18.16 -22.38
N GLU A 165 28.17 -17.70 -22.10
CA GLU A 165 28.96 -17.67 -20.90
C GLU A 165 28.68 -16.45 -20.00
N ARG A 166 28.93 -16.63 -18.70
CA ARG A 166 28.82 -15.62 -17.64
C ARG A 166 29.69 -14.39 -17.93
N ASN A 167 29.16 -13.20 -17.68
CA ASN A 167 29.98 -12.06 -17.27
C ASN A 167 29.36 -11.37 -16.05
N GLN A 168 30.00 -11.59 -14.90
CA GLN A 168 29.79 -10.79 -13.69
C GLN A 168 30.50 -9.46 -13.90
N THR A 169 29.74 -8.38 -13.99
CA THR A 169 30.28 -7.01 -14.01
C THR A 169 29.82 -6.32 -12.73
N HIS A 170 30.79 -5.97 -11.88
CA HIS A 170 30.59 -5.11 -10.71
C HIS A 170 29.95 -3.78 -11.13
N PRO A 171 28.90 -3.27 -10.45
CA PRO A 171 28.45 -1.92 -10.68
C PRO A 171 29.40 -0.91 -10.01
N PRO A 172 29.60 0.27 -10.61
CA PRO A 172 30.40 1.34 -10.04
C PRO A 172 29.65 1.96 -8.86
N PHE A 173 30.42 2.35 -7.86
CA PHE A 173 30.03 3.24 -6.77
C PHE A 173 29.62 4.60 -7.39
N PHE A 174 28.33 4.93 -7.39
CA PHE A 174 27.85 6.23 -7.84
C PHE A 174 27.56 7.14 -6.64
N GLU A 175 28.27 8.26 -6.64
CA GLU A 175 28.08 9.41 -5.77
C GLU A 175 26.66 9.97 -5.94
N ALA A 176 26.04 10.33 -4.81
CA ALA A 176 24.71 10.89 -4.74
C ALA A 176 24.69 12.29 -5.38
N ALA A 177 24.19 12.39 -6.60
CA ALA A 177 23.72 13.63 -7.16
C ALA A 177 22.27 13.84 -6.71
N ASN A 178 22.07 14.85 -5.87
CA ASN A 178 20.76 15.44 -5.60
C ASN A 178 20.15 15.89 -6.93
N ASP A 179 19.05 15.26 -7.34
CA ASP A 179 18.23 15.75 -8.44
C ASP A 179 16.78 15.85 -7.97
N GLU A 180 16.26 17.07 -8.05
CA GLU A 180 14.99 17.51 -7.51
C GLU A 180 13.82 16.87 -8.27
N SER A 181 13.30 15.79 -7.71
CA SER A 181 12.01 15.22 -8.11
C SER A 181 10.91 16.25 -7.88
N VAL A 182 10.37 16.78 -8.99
CA VAL A 182 9.15 17.58 -9.02
C VAL A 182 8.05 16.79 -8.31
N CYS A 183 7.71 17.28 -7.12
CA CYS A 183 6.79 16.60 -6.21
C CYS A 183 5.42 16.38 -6.85
N PRO A 184 4.74 15.26 -6.57
CA PRO A 184 3.32 15.13 -6.86
C PRO A 184 2.62 16.29 -6.16
N VAL A 185 1.83 17.06 -6.90
CA VAL A 185 1.04 18.20 -6.39
C VAL A 185 0.52 17.86 -4.99
N ASP A 186 0.82 18.71 -4.02
CA ASP A 186 0.54 18.48 -2.60
C ASP A 186 -0.97 18.32 -2.39
N LEU A 187 -1.44 17.08 -2.54
CA LEU A 187 -2.86 16.70 -2.50
C LEU A 187 -3.52 17.15 -1.19
N GLY A 188 -2.71 17.33 -0.14
CA GLY A 188 -3.11 17.90 1.14
C GLY A 188 -3.78 19.27 1.03
N ARG A 189 -3.33 20.10 0.07
CA ARG A 189 -3.79 21.48 -0.09
C ARG A 189 -5.27 21.58 -0.43
N TYR A 190 -5.78 20.76 -1.35
CA TYR A 190 -7.17 20.87 -1.83
C TYR A 190 -8.21 20.79 -0.71
N ALA A 191 -8.02 19.87 0.25
CA ALA A 191 -8.95 19.72 1.37
C ALA A 191 -8.93 20.93 2.30
N THR A 192 -7.74 21.48 2.56
CA THR A 192 -7.55 22.69 3.37
C THR A 192 -8.13 23.92 2.66
N THR A 193 -7.81 24.13 1.38
CA THR A 193 -8.32 25.26 0.60
C THR A 193 -9.84 25.22 0.47
N LEU A 194 -10.44 24.04 0.24
CA LEU A 194 -11.89 23.90 0.18
C LEU A 194 -12.56 24.23 1.52
N LYS A 195 -11.93 23.84 2.63
CA LYS A 195 -12.41 24.18 3.98
C LYS A 195 -12.33 25.69 4.22
N GLU A 196 -11.19 26.32 3.95
CA GLU A 196 -11.01 27.76 4.13
C GLU A 196 -12.00 28.57 3.28
N TYR A 197 -12.20 28.17 2.03
CA TYR A 197 -13.20 28.77 1.15
C TYR A 197 -14.64 28.59 1.69
N GLY A 198 -14.92 27.43 2.27
CA GLY A 198 -16.17 27.16 2.98
C GLY A 198 -16.39 28.07 4.17
N ASP A 199 -15.40 28.16 5.05
CA ASP A 199 -15.44 28.98 6.28
C ASP A 199 -15.69 30.45 5.93
N GLN A 200 -15.08 30.97 4.86
CA GLN A 200 -15.31 32.35 4.38
C GLN A 200 -16.74 32.61 3.88
N ARG A 201 -17.43 31.59 3.38
CA ARG A 201 -18.78 31.71 2.78
C ARG A 201 -19.89 31.12 3.65
N GLY A 202 -19.56 30.60 4.84
CA GLY A 202 -20.52 29.94 5.73
C GLY A 202 -20.96 28.55 5.26
N PHE A 203 -20.15 27.86 4.46
CA PHE A 203 -20.41 26.49 4.03
C PHE A 203 -19.42 25.52 4.68
N VAL A 204 -19.92 24.39 5.19
CA VAL A 204 -19.07 23.33 5.75
C VAL A 204 -19.05 22.15 4.77
N PRO A 205 -17.90 21.73 4.24
CA PRO A 205 -17.81 20.56 3.37
C PRO A 205 -18.14 19.27 4.15
N GLU A 206 -19.08 18.47 3.66
CA GLU A 206 -19.44 17.18 4.24
C GLU A 206 -18.78 16.04 3.47
N TYR A 207 -17.95 15.23 4.14
CA TYR A 207 -17.26 14.11 3.51
C TYR A 207 -17.88 12.76 3.88
N SER A 208 -18.00 11.88 2.89
CA SER A 208 -18.37 10.48 3.09
C SER A 208 -17.44 9.57 2.28
N VAL A 209 -17.12 8.39 2.82
CA VAL A 209 -16.24 7.41 2.16
C VAL A 209 -16.91 6.05 2.16
N LYS A 210 -16.90 5.38 1.00
CA LYS A 210 -17.41 4.02 0.79
C LYS A 210 -16.29 3.15 0.24
N HIS A 211 -16.15 1.95 0.78
CA HIS A 211 -15.27 0.92 0.24
C HIS A 211 -15.99 0.21 -0.91
N LEU A 212 -15.39 0.15 -2.10
CA LEU A 212 -15.99 -0.45 -3.30
C LEU A 212 -15.51 -1.87 -3.55
N SER A 213 -14.24 -2.16 -3.31
CA SER A 213 -13.62 -3.45 -3.59
C SER A 213 -12.44 -3.67 -2.65
N SER A 214 -12.24 -4.92 -2.19
CA SER A 214 -11.10 -5.31 -1.35
C SER A 214 -9.86 -5.78 -2.14
N ALA A 215 -10.03 -6.27 -3.37
CA ALA A 215 -8.92 -6.79 -4.19
C ALA A 215 -9.15 -6.53 -5.71
N PRO A 216 -8.57 -5.46 -6.30
CA PRO A 216 -7.73 -4.45 -5.65
C PRO A 216 -8.54 -3.58 -4.69
N SER A 217 -7.88 -3.01 -3.69
CA SER A 217 -8.55 -2.12 -2.74
C SER A 217 -8.94 -0.80 -3.43
N VAL A 218 -10.22 -0.48 -3.44
CA VAL A 218 -10.75 0.74 -4.06
C VAL A 218 -11.73 1.41 -3.12
N PHE A 219 -11.52 2.69 -2.87
CA PHE A 219 -12.37 3.55 -2.07
C PHE A 219 -12.96 4.64 -2.94
N LYS A 220 -14.23 4.97 -2.68
CA LYS A 220 -14.93 6.11 -3.25
C LYS A 220 -15.23 7.10 -2.14
N ALA A 221 -14.69 8.31 -2.25
CA ALA A 221 -15.08 9.42 -1.40
C ALA A 221 -16.08 10.31 -2.14
N SER A 222 -16.96 10.95 -1.40
CA SER A 222 -17.78 12.05 -1.89
C SER A 222 -17.71 13.23 -0.94
N VAL A 223 -17.62 14.44 -1.49
CA VAL A 223 -17.71 15.69 -0.74
C VAL A 223 -18.96 16.45 -1.21
N THR A 224 -19.82 16.82 -0.27
CA THR A 224 -20.97 17.70 -0.52
C THR A 224 -20.60 19.11 -0.09
N PHE A 225 -20.65 20.05 -1.02
CA PHE A 225 -20.34 21.46 -0.78
C PHE A 225 -21.36 22.35 -1.50
N ASN A 226 -21.99 23.27 -0.76
CA ASN A 226 -23.03 24.15 -1.29
C ASN A 226 -24.14 23.42 -2.08
N GLY A 227 -24.66 22.32 -1.50
CA GLY A 227 -25.71 21.49 -2.12
C GLY A 227 -25.27 20.68 -3.35
N ARG A 228 -24.00 20.74 -3.75
CA ARG A 228 -23.43 19.95 -4.85
C ARG A 228 -22.52 18.86 -4.31
N ARG A 229 -22.48 17.73 -5.00
CA ARG A 229 -21.71 16.56 -4.60
C ARG A 229 -20.65 16.23 -5.65
N PHE A 230 -19.41 16.07 -5.20
CA PHE A 230 -18.25 15.69 -6.00
C PHE A 230 -17.71 14.36 -5.51
N GLU A 231 -17.09 13.56 -6.37
CA GLU A 231 -16.69 12.20 -6.05
C GLU A 231 -15.26 11.91 -6.50
N GLY A 232 -14.53 11.13 -5.72
CA GLY A 232 -13.16 10.73 -6.05
C GLY A 232 -12.96 9.24 -5.74
N THR A 233 -12.17 8.55 -6.56
CA THR A 233 -11.90 7.11 -6.37
C THR A 233 -10.41 6.83 -6.36
N ALA A 234 -9.91 6.19 -5.31
CA ALA A 234 -8.50 5.86 -5.18
C ALA A 234 -8.28 4.55 -4.42
N ARG A 235 -7.01 4.11 -4.37
CA ARG A 235 -6.59 2.90 -3.65
C ARG A 235 -6.61 3.04 -2.13
N ASN A 236 -6.65 4.27 -1.61
CA ASN A 236 -6.78 4.55 -0.20
C ASN A 236 -7.79 5.68 0.07
N LYS A 237 -8.37 5.69 1.28
CA LYS A 237 -9.40 6.67 1.70
C LYS A 237 -8.91 8.12 1.57
N LYS A 238 -7.64 8.36 1.92
CA LYS A 238 -7.01 9.69 1.93
C LYS A 238 -6.96 10.28 0.51
N GLN A 239 -6.39 9.55 -0.45
CA GLN A 239 -6.34 9.96 -1.85
C GLN A 239 -7.73 10.15 -2.45
N ALA A 240 -8.69 9.27 -2.14
CA ALA A 240 -10.04 9.39 -2.64
C ALA A 240 -10.70 10.71 -2.17
N ARG A 241 -10.50 11.09 -0.89
CA ARG A 241 -10.96 12.38 -0.35
C ARG A 241 -10.29 13.56 -1.03
N HIS A 242 -8.98 13.52 -1.22
CA HIS A 242 -8.26 14.60 -1.90
C HIS A 242 -8.70 14.77 -3.35
N GLN A 243 -8.96 13.67 -4.06
CA GLN A 243 -9.48 13.73 -5.42
C GLN A 243 -10.88 14.34 -5.46
N ALA A 244 -11.77 13.95 -4.55
CA ALA A 244 -13.10 14.55 -4.44
C ALA A 244 -13.03 16.06 -4.11
N ALA A 245 -12.10 16.46 -3.23
CA ALA A 245 -11.86 17.88 -2.91
C ALA A 245 -11.25 18.65 -4.09
N SER A 246 -10.33 18.03 -4.85
CA SER A 246 -9.74 18.61 -6.06
C SER A 246 -10.79 18.88 -7.13
N GLU A 247 -11.73 17.95 -7.34
CA GLU A 247 -12.86 18.16 -8.25
C GLU A 247 -13.76 19.32 -7.79
N ALA A 248 -14.04 19.39 -6.48
CA ALA A 248 -14.81 20.49 -5.90
C ALA A 248 -14.09 21.84 -6.09
N CYS A 249 -12.79 21.93 -5.82
CA CYS A 249 -12.01 23.16 -6.02
C CYS A 249 -11.98 23.60 -7.49
N SER A 250 -11.77 22.65 -8.41
CA SER A 250 -11.75 22.91 -9.85
C SER A 250 -13.10 23.44 -10.33
N TYR A 251 -14.19 22.87 -9.84
CA TYR A 251 -15.55 23.29 -10.19
C TYR A 251 -15.90 24.68 -9.63
N LEU A 252 -15.37 25.02 -8.45
CA LEU A 252 -15.60 26.30 -7.78
C LEU A 252 -14.62 27.39 -8.22
N GLU A 253 -13.69 27.07 -9.13
CA GLU A 253 -12.62 27.95 -9.62
C GLU A 253 -11.77 28.53 -8.47
N ILE A 254 -11.49 27.71 -7.46
CA ILE A 254 -10.65 28.08 -6.33
C ILE A 254 -9.18 27.90 -6.74
N GLU A 255 -8.40 28.98 -6.73
CA GLU A 255 -6.94 28.90 -6.93
C GLU A 255 -6.28 28.11 -5.79
N THR A 256 -5.47 27.11 -6.15
CA THR A 256 -4.83 26.11 -5.25
C THR A 256 -3.33 26.03 -5.45
#